data_AF-A0A142YEE7-F1
#
_entry.id   AF-A0A142YEE7-F1
#
_cell.length_a   1.000
_cell.length_b   1.000
_cell.length_c   1.000
_cell.angle_alpha   90.00
_cell.angle_beta   90.00
_cell.angle_gamma   90.00
#
_symmetry.space_group_name_H-M   'P 1'
#
loop_
_entity.id
_entity.type
_entity.pdbx_description
1 polymer ?
#
loop_
_entity_poly.entity_id
_entity_poly.type
_entity_poly.pdbx_seq_one_letter_code
_entity_poly.pdbx_strand_id
1 'polypeptide(L)'
;MWHRIPRRNPFLARSQAKGSHQNAAKRSKRRPALEPLESRQLMTASLGPIADVAAPAGQGYQLPLDGSASNAPSQTFTATSDNPNIKVEVADGKFWTLHVQHLSSEPGDPTILNEPMTFQFFPEVAPNTVERITNFSNNGYYVNTGRFFPRIVAGFVAQGGSNSATSTSSSSGVTPIGIEVDPSVDFSSYGQLAMANTGEPNSSDAQFFVTFGPQPVLNQKYTIFGQQVSGFDTLEKLSQVAVSANPGAREVSVPDNPVTIVGSTITDTNPNGALLIDTTAAGPGQTATITVTATDPADGTTAVRSFRVMTPGVTTAVRQIGDVLIATPPALGKFFGGTNTIEVNQVAAPTIPASQNIQVVVNGMLDSTQPSASSLSQIIVQGSKANDKITVSNDVLVPATIDGGQGGRNVVRAGGGYALAHGWFGQTTLVAGEGPNRLAGRAGRVRFRANESTAWAFAGNARGRATNGQTLKPTGTYYRFLNNHLVPVLKVRS
;
A
#
# COMPACT_ATOMS: atom_id res chain seq x y z
N MET A 1 -57.53 53.91 -14.64
CA MET A 1 -58.11 53.59 -13.31
C MET A 1 -56.99 53.54 -12.26
N TRP A 2 -57.35 53.70 -10.99
CA TRP A 2 -56.66 53.33 -9.74
C TRP A 2 -55.54 52.25 -9.87
N HIS A 3 -54.41 52.24 -9.14
CA HIS A 3 -53.73 53.12 -8.13
C HIS A 3 -52.37 52.41 -7.79
N ARG A 4 -51.21 52.94 -7.34
CA ARG A 4 -50.60 54.23 -6.91
C ARG A 4 -49.24 54.39 -7.65
N ILE A 5 -48.63 55.54 -7.92
CA ILE A 5 -48.22 56.74 -7.14
C ILE A 5 -47.09 56.52 -6.11
N PRO A 6 -45.83 56.83 -6.50
CA PRO A 6 -44.75 57.31 -5.62
C PRO A 6 -44.50 58.83 -5.77
N ARG A 7 -43.93 59.49 -4.74
CA ARG A 7 -43.33 60.87 -4.65
C ARG A 7 -43.28 61.27 -3.14
N ARG A 8 -42.41 62.16 -2.61
CA ARG A 8 -41.39 63.06 -3.18
C ARG A 8 -40.32 63.46 -2.12
N ASN A 9 -39.14 63.88 -2.60
CA ASN A 9 -38.12 64.73 -1.93
C ASN A 9 -38.63 66.18 -1.68
N PRO A 10 -37.86 67.13 -1.04
CA PRO A 10 -36.74 67.04 -0.07
C PRO A 10 -36.78 68.10 1.10
N PHE A 11 -35.72 68.13 1.93
CA PHE A 11 -35.06 69.29 2.58
C PHE A 11 -35.84 70.57 3.01
N LEU A 12 -35.60 71.01 4.26
CA LEU A 12 -35.13 72.38 4.58
C LEU A 12 -34.46 72.43 5.98
N ALA A 13 -33.79 73.54 6.35
CA ALA A 13 -32.81 73.58 7.44
C ALA A 13 -32.80 74.90 8.25
N ARG A 14 -31.88 74.99 9.24
CA ARG A 14 -31.60 76.06 10.24
C ARG A 14 -32.44 76.00 11.54
N SER A 15 -31.98 76.49 12.70
CA SER A 15 -30.60 76.64 13.24
C SER A 15 -30.65 77.16 14.70
N GLN A 16 -29.79 76.64 15.59
CA GLN A 16 -29.24 77.30 16.81
C GLN A 16 -30.21 77.90 17.89
N ALA A 17 -29.90 77.91 19.20
CA ALA A 17 -28.81 77.29 19.96
C ALA A 17 -29.09 77.28 21.48
N LYS A 18 -28.27 76.52 22.23
CA LYS A 18 -27.91 76.67 23.66
C LYS A 18 -29.01 76.66 24.73
N GLY A 19 -29.08 75.56 25.46
CA GLY A 19 -29.47 75.50 26.88
C GLY A 19 -28.70 74.35 27.54
N SER A 20 -27.89 74.62 28.57
CA SER A 20 -26.93 73.65 29.12
C SER A 20 -27.35 73.09 30.48
N HIS A 21 -27.57 71.78 30.56
CA HIS A 21 -27.55 71.05 31.83
C HIS A 21 -26.72 69.78 31.71
N GLN A 22 -25.76 69.62 32.62
CA GLN A 22 -25.03 68.37 32.80
C GLN A 22 -25.96 67.33 33.45
N ASN A 23 -25.87 66.08 33.02
CA ASN A 23 -26.42 64.94 33.75
C ASN A 23 -25.39 63.81 33.79
N ALA A 24 -25.22 63.20 34.96
CA ALA A 24 -24.07 62.35 35.26
C ALA A 24 -24.05 61.04 34.46
N ALA A 25 -22.86 60.60 34.06
CA ALA A 25 -22.68 59.39 33.27
C ALA A 25 -23.08 58.13 34.06
N LYS A 26 -24.15 57.45 33.62
CA LYS A 26 -24.47 56.09 34.08
C LYS A 26 -23.39 55.12 33.62
N ARG A 27 -22.43 54.85 34.51
CA ARG A 27 -21.28 53.96 34.29
C ARG A 27 -21.73 52.52 34.08
N SER A 28 -22.02 52.16 32.82
CA SER A 28 -22.35 50.79 32.43
C SER A 28 -21.20 49.86 32.84
N LYS A 29 -21.48 48.92 33.74
CA LYS A 29 -20.55 47.84 34.08
C LYS A 29 -20.48 46.90 32.89
N ARG A 30 -19.49 47.10 32.00
CA ARG A 30 -19.02 46.02 31.11
C ARG A 30 -18.67 44.83 32.00
N ARG A 31 -19.50 43.79 31.97
CA ARG A 31 -19.07 42.46 32.42
C ARG A 31 -17.96 42.02 31.45
N PRO A 32 -16.85 41.43 31.91
CA PRO A 32 -15.98 40.71 30.99
C PRO A 32 -16.81 39.59 30.37
N ALA A 33 -16.93 39.59 29.05
CA ALA A 33 -17.27 38.37 28.34
C ALA A 33 -16.03 37.48 28.44
N LEU A 34 -16.19 36.29 28.99
CA LEU A 34 -15.28 35.20 28.63
C LEU A 34 -15.67 34.82 27.20
N GLU A 35 -14.82 35.20 26.24
CA GLU A 35 -14.81 34.52 24.96
C GLU A 35 -14.58 33.02 25.27
N PRO A 36 -15.40 32.11 24.73
CA PRO A 36 -15.07 30.69 24.85
C PRO A 36 -13.70 30.50 24.20
N LEU A 37 -12.74 29.97 24.96
CA LEU A 37 -11.45 29.60 24.39
C LEU A 37 -11.72 28.72 23.18
N GLU A 38 -11.30 29.18 22.00
CA GLU A 38 -11.27 28.31 20.83
C GLU A 38 -10.54 27.03 21.23
N SER A 39 -11.09 25.89 20.86
CA SER A 39 -10.49 24.61 21.18
C SER A 39 -9.14 24.54 20.49
N ARG A 40 -8.08 24.88 21.22
CA ARG A 40 -6.71 24.58 20.82
C ARG A 40 -6.67 23.08 20.58
N GLN A 41 -6.67 22.69 19.30
CA GLN A 41 -6.11 21.41 18.93
C GLN A 41 -4.68 21.45 19.45
N LEU A 42 -4.43 20.66 20.49
CA LEU A 42 -3.08 20.39 20.92
C LEU A 42 -2.45 19.64 19.75
N MET A 43 -1.50 20.30 19.08
CA MET A 43 -0.56 19.63 18.18
C MET A 43 0.15 18.62 19.07
N THR A 44 -0.31 17.38 18.98
CA THR A 44 0.16 16.26 19.81
C THR A 44 0.78 15.25 18.88
N ALA A 45 1.87 14.61 19.30
CA ALA A 45 2.50 13.59 18.48
C ALA A 45 1.48 12.55 18.01
N SER A 46 1.62 12.13 16.75
CA SER A 46 0.76 11.12 16.14
C SER A 46 1.59 10.12 15.36
N LEU A 47 1.14 8.87 15.35
CA LEU A 47 1.73 7.82 14.55
C LEU A 47 0.61 6.89 14.08
N GLY A 48 0.48 6.74 12.77
CA GLY A 48 -0.50 5.86 12.14
C GLY A 48 -0.29 4.40 12.54
N PRO A 49 -1.25 3.49 12.23
CA PRO A 49 -1.04 2.07 12.41
C PRO A 49 0.09 1.57 11.50
N ILE A 50 1.18 1.08 12.09
CA ILE A 50 2.23 0.35 11.37
C ILE A 50 1.89 -1.15 11.49
N ALA A 51 1.81 -1.84 10.34
CA ALA A 51 1.54 -3.29 10.29
C ALA A 51 2.83 -4.12 10.35
N ASP A 52 2.69 -5.44 10.49
CA ASP A 52 3.83 -6.35 10.44
C ASP A 52 4.45 -6.39 9.02
N VAL A 53 5.75 -6.19 8.94
CA VAL A 53 6.51 -5.96 7.69
C VAL A 53 7.31 -7.20 7.31
N ALA A 54 7.30 -7.53 6.02
CA ALA A 54 8.15 -8.58 5.45
C ALA A 54 9.37 -7.97 4.73
N ALA A 55 10.48 -7.83 5.45
CA ALA A 55 11.74 -7.31 4.90
C ALA A 55 12.62 -8.46 4.38
N PRO A 56 12.99 -8.54 3.09
CA PRO A 56 13.73 -9.66 2.52
C PRO A 56 15.07 -9.89 3.22
N ALA A 57 15.33 -11.13 3.69
CA ALA A 57 16.57 -11.50 4.37
C ALA A 57 17.82 -11.09 3.56
N GLY A 58 18.80 -10.48 4.23
CA GLY A 58 20.06 -10.07 3.60
C GLY A 58 19.99 -8.76 2.82
N GLN A 59 18.91 -7.98 2.94
CA GLN A 59 18.68 -6.73 2.20
C GLN A 59 18.26 -5.57 3.11
N GLY A 60 18.42 -4.35 2.61
CA GLY A 60 17.79 -3.15 3.17
C GLY A 60 16.31 -3.03 2.82
N TYR A 61 15.50 -2.46 3.72
CA TYR A 61 14.09 -2.17 3.49
C TYR A 61 13.67 -0.81 4.07
N GLN A 62 13.04 0.05 3.27
CA GLN A 62 12.64 1.40 3.66
C GLN A 62 11.11 1.48 3.82
N LEU A 63 10.68 2.09 4.93
CA LEU A 63 9.32 2.05 5.44
C LEU A 63 8.85 3.49 5.75
N PRO A 64 7.82 4.05 5.07
CA PRO A 64 7.27 5.35 5.42
C PRO A 64 6.53 5.32 6.78
N LEU A 65 6.66 6.40 7.53
CA LEU A 65 6.04 6.64 8.84
C LEU A 65 4.98 7.75 8.72
N ASP A 66 3.72 7.41 8.95
CA ASP A 66 2.60 8.38 8.96
C ASP A 66 2.51 9.09 10.32
N GLY A 67 2.81 10.38 10.34
CA GLY A 67 2.58 11.28 11.47
C GLY A 67 1.62 12.43 11.14
N SER A 68 0.80 12.28 10.10
CA SER A 68 -0.06 13.36 9.58
C SER A 68 -1.32 13.63 10.43
N ALA A 69 -1.72 12.69 11.28
CA ALA A 69 -2.99 12.72 12.01
C ALA A 69 -3.10 13.79 13.12
N SER A 70 -2.05 14.57 13.38
CA SER A 70 -2.00 15.62 14.40
C SER A 70 -2.27 17.03 13.90
N ASN A 71 -2.34 17.25 12.57
CA ASN A 71 -2.21 18.56 11.92
C ASN A 71 -0.88 19.31 12.17
N ALA A 72 0.11 18.68 12.81
CA ALA A 72 1.41 19.30 13.07
C ALA A 72 2.20 19.48 11.74
N PRO A 73 2.98 20.56 11.59
CA PRO A 73 3.81 20.78 10.40
C PRO A 73 5.10 19.92 10.38
N SER A 74 5.41 19.27 11.50
CA SER A 74 6.68 18.57 11.75
C SER A 74 6.51 17.53 12.85
N GLN A 75 7.10 16.35 12.72
CA GLN A 75 7.41 15.46 13.83
C GLN A 75 8.83 14.92 13.71
N THR A 76 9.41 14.49 14.83
CA THR A 76 10.65 13.70 14.85
C THR A 76 10.34 12.27 15.25
N PHE A 77 11.12 11.31 14.77
CA PHE A 77 10.93 9.89 15.08
C PHE A 77 12.20 9.30 15.67
N THR A 78 12.06 8.32 16.57
CA THR A 78 13.13 7.42 16.99
C THR A 78 12.64 5.98 16.90
N ALA A 79 13.56 5.03 16.71
CA ALA A 79 13.23 3.61 16.56
C ALA A 79 14.21 2.71 17.31
N THR A 80 13.72 1.55 17.75
CA THR A 80 14.53 0.49 18.37
C THR A 80 14.09 -0.90 17.87
N SER A 81 15.01 -1.86 17.93
CA SER A 81 14.80 -3.28 17.58
C SER A 81 15.18 -4.16 18.77
N ASP A 82 14.46 -5.26 18.98
CA ASP A 82 14.82 -6.31 19.95
C ASP A 82 15.81 -7.36 19.40
N ASN A 83 16.13 -7.32 18.11
CA ASN A 83 17.00 -8.28 17.43
C ASN A 83 18.22 -7.58 16.78
N PRO A 84 19.47 -7.87 17.20
CA PRO A 84 20.65 -7.20 16.68
C PRO A 84 20.97 -7.50 15.21
N ASN A 85 20.35 -8.51 14.60
CA ASN A 85 20.51 -8.84 13.18
C ASN A 85 19.56 -8.04 12.26
N ILE A 86 18.53 -7.42 12.84
CA ILE A 86 17.52 -6.61 12.15
C ILE A 86 17.61 -5.21 12.76
N LYS A 87 18.52 -4.38 12.24
CA LYS A 87 18.73 -3.02 12.75
C LYS A 87 17.68 -2.08 12.19
N VAL A 88 17.44 -0.97 12.88
CA VAL A 88 16.54 0.09 12.42
C VAL A 88 17.13 1.46 12.69
N GLU A 89 16.85 2.39 11.78
CA GLU A 89 17.33 3.76 11.80
C GLU A 89 16.24 4.68 11.22
N VAL A 90 16.13 5.91 11.73
CA VAL A 90 15.19 6.90 11.20
C VAL A 90 15.98 7.86 10.31
N ALA A 91 15.50 8.07 9.07
CA ALA A 91 16.11 9.03 8.16
C ALA A 91 16.03 10.45 8.74
N ASP A 92 17.13 11.19 8.69
CA ASP A 92 17.27 12.57 9.20
C ASP A 92 17.07 13.63 8.09
N GLY A 93 17.15 13.21 6.82
CA GLY A 93 17.28 14.10 5.68
C GLY A 93 16.06 14.98 5.40
N LYS A 94 16.31 16.04 4.64
CA LYS A 94 15.30 17.01 4.18
C LYS A 94 14.23 16.37 3.29
N PHE A 95 13.11 17.05 3.18
CA PHE A 95 11.96 16.62 2.38
C PHE A 95 11.92 17.35 1.05
N TRP A 96 11.89 16.61 -0.06
CA TRP A 96 11.70 17.14 -1.40
C TRP A 96 10.27 16.90 -1.85
N THR A 97 9.54 17.97 -2.15
CA THR A 97 8.18 17.90 -2.69
C THR A 97 8.16 18.31 -4.15
N LEU A 98 7.72 17.41 -5.02
CA LEU A 98 7.40 17.69 -6.41
C LEU A 98 5.89 17.89 -6.56
N HIS A 99 5.47 18.88 -7.34
CA HIS A 99 4.09 18.97 -7.81
C HIS A 99 4.02 18.49 -9.26
N VAL A 100 3.10 17.57 -9.55
CA VAL A 100 2.96 16.92 -10.85
C VAL A 100 1.66 17.34 -11.52
N GLN A 101 1.68 17.49 -12.85
CA GLN A 101 0.51 17.76 -13.68
C GLN A 101 0.47 16.85 -14.90
N HIS A 102 -0.71 16.28 -15.16
CA HIS A 102 -1.02 15.43 -16.32
C HIS A 102 -2.51 15.59 -16.68
N LEU A 103 -2.84 15.57 -17.97
CA LEU A 103 -4.22 15.67 -18.44
C LEU A 103 -4.60 14.39 -19.18
N SER A 104 -5.75 13.80 -18.80
CA SER A 104 -6.30 12.61 -19.45
C SER A 104 -6.38 12.75 -20.97
N SER A 105 -5.81 11.78 -21.67
CA SER A 105 -5.89 11.61 -23.13
C SER A 105 -7.18 10.88 -23.54
N GLU A 106 -7.61 9.87 -22.77
CA GLU A 106 -8.80 9.06 -23.03
C GLU A 106 -9.49 8.52 -21.75
N PRO A 107 -10.76 8.07 -21.81
CA PRO A 107 -11.50 7.59 -20.64
C PRO A 107 -10.88 6.35 -19.98
N GLY A 108 -10.08 6.59 -18.95
CA GLY A 108 -9.30 5.58 -18.22
C GLY A 108 -7.94 6.12 -17.81
N ASP A 109 -7.37 6.99 -18.63
CA ASP A 109 -6.18 7.78 -18.32
C ASP A 109 -6.51 8.81 -17.21
N PRO A 110 -5.83 8.82 -16.06
CA PRO A 110 -6.12 9.74 -14.97
C PRO A 110 -5.83 11.21 -15.33
N THR A 111 -6.32 12.12 -14.51
CA THR A 111 -5.93 13.54 -14.54
C THR A 111 -5.30 13.91 -13.21
N ILE A 112 -4.16 14.58 -13.25
CA ILE A 112 -3.35 14.98 -12.09
C ILE A 112 -3.19 16.50 -12.17
N LEU A 113 -3.68 17.26 -11.19
CA LEU A 113 -3.69 18.73 -11.23
C LEU A 113 -2.88 19.34 -10.09
N ASN A 114 -1.57 19.56 -10.33
CA ASN A 114 -0.64 20.15 -9.37
C ASN A 114 -0.57 19.36 -8.05
N GLU A 115 -0.65 18.03 -8.14
CA GLU A 115 -0.71 17.14 -6.98
C GLU A 115 0.70 16.87 -6.41
N PRO A 116 0.89 16.88 -5.07
CA PRO A 116 2.21 16.77 -4.45
C PRO A 116 2.65 15.31 -4.27
N MET A 117 3.94 15.07 -4.50
CA MET A 117 4.68 13.87 -4.06
C MET A 117 5.84 14.33 -3.18
N THR A 118 5.88 13.90 -1.92
CA THR A 118 6.95 14.26 -0.98
C THR A 118 7.83 13.06 -0.66
N PHE A 119 9.14 13.22 -0.78
CA PHE A 119 10.15 12.22 -0.48
C PHE A 119 11.06 12.74 0.64
N GLN A 120 11.41 11.89 1.60
CA GLN A 120 12.50 12.18 2.54
C GLN A 120 13.82 11.68 1.95
N PHE A 121 14.88 12.50 2.04
CA PHE A 121 16.22 12.15 1.57
C PHE A 121 17.03 11.34 2.58
N PHE A 122 18.04 10.62 2.08
CA PHE A 122 18.99 9.81 2.87
C PHE A 122 20.42 10.37 2.73
N PRO A 123 20.79 11.45 3.44
CA PRO A 123 22.08 12.11 3.28
C PRO A 123 23.26 11.27 3.79
N GLU A 124 23.07 10.38 4.76
CA GLU A 124 24.13 9.46 5.21
C GLU A 124 24.43 8.37 4.16
N VAL A 125 23.43 7.96 3.38
CA VAL A 125 23.52 6.91 2.35
C VAL A 125 24.04 7.43 1.01
N ALA A 126 23.59 8.63 0.60
CA ALA A 126 23.82 9.17 -0.74
C ALA A 126 24.10 10.69 -0.72
N PRO A 127 25.13 11.17 0.01
CA PRO A 127 25.36 12.59 0.26
C PRO A 127 25.53 13.42 -1.02
N ASN A 128 26.30 12.95 -2.01
CA ASN A 128 26.56 13.69 -3.24
C ASN A 128 25.29 13.78 -4.10
N THR A 129 24.48 12.72 -4.12
CA THR A 129 23.19 12.69 -4.84
C THR A 129 22.16 13.60 -4.17
N VAL A 130 22.07 13.57 -2.83
CA VAL A 130 21.17 14.44 -2.05
C VAL A 130 21.53 15.92 -2.22
N GLU A 131 22.82 16.27 -2.15
CA GLU A 131 23.29 17.64 -2.42
C GLU A 131 22.95 18.07 -3.85
N ARG A 132 23.21 17.21 -4.84
CA ARG A 132 22.94 17.46 -6.26
C ARG A 132 21.47 17.73 -6.56
N ILE A 133 20.56 16.89 -6.06
CA ILE A 133 19.12 17.05 -6.31
C ILE A 133 18.58 18.28 -5.57
N THR A 134 19.08 18.56 -4.35
CA THR A 134 18.80 19.80 -3.60
C THR A 134 19.22 21.03 -4.41
N ASN A 135 20.44 21.03 -4.98
CA ASN A 135 20.95 22.12 -5.81
C ASN A 135 20.15 22.30 -7.12
N PHE A 136 19.73 21.21 -7.77
CA PHE A 136 18.84 21.31 -8.94
C PHE A 136 17.46 21.88 -8.58
N SER A 137 16.86 21.46 -7.45
CA SER A 137 15.58 22.02 -6.99
C SER A 137 15.70 23.52 -6.67
N ASN A 138 16.72 23.91 -5.90
CA ASN A 138 16.88 25.31 -5.46
C ASN A 138 17.22 26.27 -6.61
N ASN A 139 17.93 25.81 -7.65
CA ASN A 139 18.17 26.56 -8.88
C ASN A 139 16.98 26.47 -9.87
N GLY A 140 15.88 25.81 -9.50
CA GLY A 140 14.66 25.69 -10.28
C GLY A 140 14.78 24.85 -11.56
N TYR A 141 15.79 23.98 -11.67
CA TYR A 141 16.02 23.11 -12.84
C TYR A 141 14.78 22.30 -13.23
N TYR A 142 14.03 21.83 -12.24
CA TYR A 142 12.82 21.01 -12.45
C TYR A 142 11.59 21.79 -12.94
N VAL A 143 11.58 23.13 -12.79
CA VAL A 143 10.39 23.97 -13.05
C VAL A 143 10.64 24.98 -14.17
N ASN A 144 11.74 25.74 -14.09
CA ASN A 144 11.99 26.95 -14.90
C ASN A 144 12.11 26.71 -16.41
N THR A 145 12.28 25.46 -16.85
CA THR A 145 12.38 25.08 -18.27
C THR A 145 11.54 23.85 -18.62
N GLY A 146 10.62 23.44 -17.73
CA GLY A 146 9.80 22.22 -17.84
C GLY A 146 10.63 20.94 -17.69
N ARG A 147 10.30 20.11 -16.71
CA ARG A 147 10.79 18.72 -16.66
C ARG A 147 9.63 17.74 -16.65
N PHE A 148 9.87 16.59 -17.27
CA PHE A 148 8.82 15.62 -17.55
C PHE A 148 9.17 14.25 -16.98
N PHE A 149 8.17 13.37 -16.95
CA PHE A 149 8.35 11.93 -16.80
C PHE A 149 8.21 11.25 -18.17
N PRO A 150 9.27 11.18 -18.99
CA PRO A 150 9.20 10.62 -20.35
C PRO A 150 9.06 9.10 -20.40
N ARG A 151 9.16 8.42 -19.25
CA ARG A 151 9.15 6.97 -19.16
C ARG A 151 8.43 6.53 -17.88
N ILE A 152 7.25 5.94 -18.06
CA ILE A 152 6.44 5.33 -17.02
C ILE A 152 6.18 3.89 -17.43
N VAL A 153 6.54 2.93 -16.57
CA VAL A 153 6.26 1.50 -16.78
C VAL A 153 5.54 0.98 -15.54
N ALA A 154 4.23 0.71 -15.66
CA ALA A 154 3.39 0.24 -14.58
C ALA A 154 3.97 -1.02 -13.90
N GLY A 155 4.01 -1.04 -12.57
CA GLY A 155 4.63 -2.12 -11.79
C GLY A 155 6.17 -2.15 -11.82
N PHE A 156 6.83 -1.22 -12.53
CA PHE A 156 8.28 -1.04 -12.54
C PHE A 156 8.66 0.32 -11.91
N VAL A 157 8.75 1.40 -12.71
CA VAL A 157 9.14 2.74 -12.25
C VAL A 157 8.46 3.86 -13.05
N ALA A 158 8.34 5.04 -12.43
CA ALA A 158 8.19 6.31 -13.13
C ALA A 158 9.53 7.06 -13.10
N GLN A 159 10.11 7.36 -14.26
CA GLN A 159 11.38 8.07 -14.41
C GLN A 159 11.13 9.52 -14.84
N GLY A 160 11.69 10.47 -14.09
CA GLY A 160 11.49 11.91 -14.24
C GLY A 160 12.78 12.74 -14.30
N GLY A 161 12.64 14.04 -14.52
CA GLY A 161 13.76 14.99 -14.56
C GLY A 161 14.37 15.22 -15.96
N SER A 162 13.75 14.68 -17.02
CA SER A 162 14.16 14.92 -18.41
C SER A 162 13.64 16.25 -18.95
N ASN A 163 14.40 16.89 -19.84
CA ASN A 163 13.99 18.08 -20.60
C ASN A 163 13.10 17.76 -21.82
N SER A 164 12.84 16.48 -22.10
CA SER A 164 11.92 16.01 -23.13
C SER A 164 10.77 15.23 -22.51
N ALA A 165 9.56 15.41 -23.03
CA ALA A 165 8.37 14.65 -22.63
C ALA A 165 8.33 13.22 -23.19
N THR A 166 9.18 12.89 -24.17
CA THR A 166 9.14 11.61 -24.90
C THR A 166 10.49 10.88 -24.97
N SER A 167 11.51 11.38 -24.28
CA SER A 167 12.84 10.78 -24.27
C SER A 167 13.55 10.94 -22.93
N THR A 168 14.23 9.88 -22.50
CA THR A 168 15.19 9.87 -21.38
C THR A 168 16.59 10.34 -21.80
N SER A 169 16.81 10.67 -23.07
CA SER A 169 18.05 11.28 -23.55
C SER A 169 18.04 12.78 -23.27
N SER A 170 18.54 13.17 -22.09
CA SER A 170 18.67 14.55 -21.65
C SER A 170 19.94 14.72 -20.83
N SER A 171 20.53 15.92 -20.85
CA SER A 171 21.56 16.32 -19.89
C SER A 171 21.26 17.70 -19.29
N SER A 172 21.68 17.90 -18.05
CA SER A 172 21.60 19.16 -17.32
C SER A 172 22.65 20.20 -17.76
N GLY A 173 23.74 19.76 -18.41
CA GLY A 173 24.90 20.58 -18.73
C GLY A 173 25.97 20.67 -17.64
N VAL A 174 25.80 20.02 -16.49
CA VAL A 174 26.90 19.84 -15.50
C VAL A 174 27.49 18.43 -15.56
N THR A 175 28.72 18.26 -15.09
CA THR A 175 29.38 16.95 -14.97
C THR A 175 28.51 15.99 -14.15
N PRO A 176 28.19 14.77 -14.62
CA PRO A 176 27.46 13.78 -13.82
C PRO A 176 28.34 13.19 -12.69
N ILE A 177 27.71 12.51 -11.73
CA ILE A 177 28.40 11.82 -10.62
C ILE A 177 28.35 10.28 -10.77
N GLY A 178 29.17 9.59 -9.96
CA GLY A 178 29.14 8.14 -9.82
C GLY A 178 27.87 7.62 -9.15
N ILE A 179 27.86 6.34 -8.80
CA ILE A 179 26.85 5.76 -7.94
C ILE A 179 27.36 5.69 -6.49
N GLU A 180 26.51 6.12 -5.56
CA GLU A 180 26.61 5.83 -4.13
C GLU A 180 25.69 4.63 -3.86
N VAL A 181 26.16 3.59 -3.17
CA VAL A 181 25.38 2.38 -2.88
C VAL A 181 25.74 1.86 -1.50
N ASP A 182 24.73 1.42 -0.74
CA ASP A 182 24.90 0.84 0.60
C ASP A 182 24.01 -0.41 0.75
N PRO A 183 24.49 -1.52 1.34
CA PRO A 183 23.69 -2.74 1.55
C PRO A 183 22.48 -2.58 2.49
N SER A 184 22.44 -1.55 3.33
CA SER A 184 21.30 -1.21 4.19
C SER A 184 20.11 -0.60 3.44
N VAL A 185 20.26 -0.31 2.14
CA VAL A 185 19.17 0.09 1.23
C VAL A 185 19.16 -0.72 -0.06
N ASP A 186 18.07 -1.44 -0.30
CA ASP A 186 17.82 -2.16 -1.55
C ASP A 186 16.42 -1.82 -2.11
N PHE A 187 16.13 -2.24 -3.34
CA PHE A 187 14.84 -1.99 -3.98
C PHE A 187 13.77 -3.00 -3.55
N SER A 188 13.41 -3.01 -2.26
CA SER A 188 12.50 -3.97 -1.64
C SER A 188 11.09 -3.44 -1.30
N SER A 189 10.78 -2.16 -1.53
CA SER A 189 9.50 -1.54 -1.13
C SER A 189 8.89 -0.64 -2.23
N TYR A 190 7.87 0.15 -1.91
CA TYR A 190 7.08 0.97 -2.86
C TYR A 190 7.35 2.47 -2.63
N GLY A 191 7.46 3.26 -3.70
CA GLY A 191 7.74 4.70 -3.61
C GLY A 191 9.20 5.04 -3.30
N GLN A 192 10.13 4.13 -3.57
CA GLN A 192 11.56 4.34 -3.32
C GLN A 192 12.12 5.32 -4.36
N LEU A 193 12.89 6.32 -3.93
CA LEU A 193 13.45 7.35 -4.81
C LEU A 193 14.93 7.06 -5.10
N ALA A 194 15.26 6.93 -6.38
CA ALA A 194 16.61 6.58 -6.82
C ALA A 194 17.07 7.36 -8.06
N MET A 195 18.39 7.44 -8.23
CA MET A 195 19.06 8.22 -9.26
C MET A 195 19.16 7.43 -10.56
N ALA A 196 18.73 8.03 -11.68
CA ALA A 196 18.87 7.41 -13.00
C ALA A 196 20.28 7.63 -13.57
N ASN A 197 20.83 6.59 -14.21
CA ASN A 197 22.14 6.59 -14.86
C ASN A 197 22.07 5.82 -16.19
N THR A 198 23.15 5.79 -16.98
CA THR A 198 23.18 5.09 -18.28
C THR A 198 23.85 3.72 -18.22
N GLY A 199 24.15 3.20 -17.03
CA GLY A 199 25.00 2.03 -16.81
C GLY A 199 26.51 2.29 -16.93
N GLU A 200 26.92 3.43 -17.48
CA GLU A 200 28.33 3.82 -17.58
C GLU A 200 28.84 4.46 -16.27
N PRO A 201 30.14 4.33 -15.94
CA PRO A 201 30.74 5.02 -14.80
C PRO A 201 30.54 6.54 -14.87
N ASN A 202 30.18 7.15 -13.76
CA ASN A 202 29.92 8.60 -13.64
C ASN A 202 28.88 9.14 -14.64
N SER A 203 27.71 8.49 -14.71
CA SER A 203 26.59 8.87 -15.59
C SER A 203 25.30 9.31 -14.87
N SER A 204 25.33 9.48 -13.55
CA SER A 204 24.20 9.99 -12.75
C SER A 204 24.10 11.51 -12.86
N ASP A 205 23.20 12.03 -13.71
CA ASP A 205 23.11 13.48 -14.02
C ASP A 205 22.03 14.22 -13.20
N ALA A 206 20.80 14.33 -13.72
CA ALA A 206 19.69 15.08 -13.11
C ALA A 206 18.32 14.39 -13.29
N GLN A 207 18.32 13.14 -13.75
CA GLN A 207 17.14 12.30 -13.86
C GLN A 207 17.06 11.36 -12.65
N PHE A 208 15.86 11.12 -12.18
CA PHE A 208 15.55 10.24 -11.05
C PHE A 208 14.43 9.28 -11.44
N PHE A 209 14.16 8.27 -10.62
CA PHE A 209 12.99 7.44 -10.76
C PHE A 209 12.39 7.06 -9.40
N VAL A 210 11.10 6.76 -9.42
CA VAL A 210 10.33 6.30 -8.26
C VAL A 210 9.79 4.89 -8.54
N THR A 211 9.96 3.94 -7.62
CA THR A 211 9.50 2.56 -7.83
C THR A 211 8.01 2.35 -7.58
N PHE A 212 7.37 1.54 -8.42
CA PHE A 212 6.01 1.05 -8.21
C PHE A 212 5.97 -0.28 -7.44
N GLY A 213 6.98 -0.54 -6.60
CA GLY A 213 7.15 -1.77 -5.83
C GLY A 213 8.55 -2.36 -5.94
N PRO A 214 8.81 -3.54 -5.35
CA PRO A 214 10.15 -4.12 -5.24
C PRO A 214 10.81 -4.41 -6.60
N GLN A 215 12.03 -3.91 -6.82
CA GLN A 215 12.82 -4.08 -8.05
C GLN A 215 14.23 -4.64 -7.78
N PRO A 216 14.37 -5.87 -7.26
CA PRO A 216 15.68 -6.44 -6.89
C PRO A 216 16.70 -6.54 -8.04
N VAL A 217 16.25 -6.42 -9.30
CA VAL A 217 17.11 -6.31 -10.49
C VAL A 217 17.91 -5.01 -10.55
N LEU A 218 17.53 -3.98 -9.78
CA LEU A 218 18.16 -2.65 -9.71
C LEU A 218 19.15 -2.53 -8.53
N ASN A 219 19.10 -3.45 -7.56
CA ASN A 219 19.95 -3.44 -6.36
C ASN A 219 21.42 -3.24 -6.72
N GLN A 220 22.08 -2.34 -5.99
CA GLN A 220 23.52 -2.04 -6.10
C GLN A 220 23.97 -1.54 -7.51
N LYS A 221 23.04 -1.08 -8.36
CA LYS A 221 23.33 -0.47 -9.69
C LYS A 221 22.86 0.98 -9.83
N TYR A 222 21.96 1.41 -8.95
CA TYR A 222 21.37 2.75 -8.93
C TYR A 222 21.35 3.23 -7.48
N THR A 223 21.64 4.51 -7.28
CA THR A 223 21.69 5.12 -5.94
C THR A 223 20.28 5.37 -5.43
N ILE A 224 19.87 4.67 -4.37
CA ILE A 224 18.69 5.03 -3.58
C ILE A 224 19.09 6.22 -2.71
N PHE A 225 18.37 7.34 -2.85
CA PHE A 225 18.68 8.58 -2.11
C PHE A 225 17.47 9.14 -1.35
N GLY A 226 16.34 8.42 -1.34
CA GLY A 226 15.19 8.74 -0.50
C GLY A 226 14.05 7.73 -0.59
N GLN A 227 12.98 8.03 0.15
CA GLN A 227 11.73 7.25 0.17
C GLN A 227 10.54 8.22 0.15
N GLN A 228 9.48 7.89 -0.59
CA GLN A 228 8.24 8.67 -0.58
C GLN A 228 7.55 8.57 0.78
N VAL A 229 7.11 9.71 1.31
CA VAL A 229 6.45 9.86 2.62
C VAL A 229 5.09 10.58 2.53
N SER A 230 4.73 11.12 1.36
CA SER A 230 3.38 11.63 1.07
C SER A 230 3.08 11.63 -0.44
N GLY A 231 1.80 11.65 -0.83
CA GLY A 231 1.35 11.67 -2.23
C GLY A 231 1.34 10.30 -2.91
N PHE A 232 1.12 9.21 -2.17
CA PHE A 232 1.09 7.85 -2.73
C PHE A 232 -0.06 7.66 -3.72
N ASP A 233 -1.15 8.41 -3.58
CA ASP A 233 -2.26 8.50 -4.54
C ASP A 233 -1.82 9.13 -5.87
N THR A 234 -0.93 10.12 -5.83
CA THR A 234 -0.31 10.70 -7.03
C THR A 234 0.61 9.67 -7.71
N LEU A 235 1.36 8.87 -6.94
CA LEU A 235 2.14 7.76 -7.50
C LEU A 235 1.25 6.66 -8.09
N GLU A 236 0.13 6.32 -7.44
CA GLU A 236 -0.84 5.36 -7.97
C GLU A 236 -1.44 5.85 -9.29
N LYS A 237 -1.86 7.12 -9.39
CA LYS A 237 -2.30 7.74 -10.66
C LYS A 237 -1.19 7.69 -11.72
N LEU A 238 0.07 7.98 -11.37
CA LEU A 238 1.19 7.85 -12.31
C LEU A 238 1.37 6.43 -12.84
N SER A 239 1.04 5.39 -12.06
CA SER A 239 1.08 3.99 -12.54
C SER A 239 -0.04 3.64 -13.54
N GLN A 240 -1.05 4.50 -13.67
CA GLN A 240 -2.25 4.31 -14.51
C GLN A 240 -2.27 5.23 -15.76
N VAL A 241 -1.25 6.09 -15.94
CA VAL A 241 -1.15 7.00 -17.10
C VAL A 241 -1.10 6.21 -18.42
N ALA A 242 -1.88 6.67 -19.41
CA ALA A 242 -1.85 6.11 -20.76
C ALA A 242 -0.48 6.31 -21.42
N VAL A 243 0.08 5.21 -21.92
CA VAL A 243 1.44 5.14 -22.46
C VAL A 243 1.49 4.38 -23.79
N SER A 244 2.25 4.92 -24.75
CA SER A 244 2.50 4.31 -26.05
C SER A 244 3.96 3.83 -26.20
N ALA A 245 4.21 3.16 -27.33
CA ALA A 245 5.50 2.54 -27.63
C ALA A 245 6.59 3.59 -27.90
N ASN A 246 7.66 3.55 -27.09
CA ASN A 246 8.86 4.34 -27.28
C ASN A 246 9.43 4.11 -28.70
N PRO A 247 9.52 5.17 -29.54
CA PRO A 247 9.94 5.04 -30.94
C PRO A 247 11.32 4.42 -31.15
N GLY A 248 12.21 4.51 -30.17
CA GLY A 248 13.56 3.93 -30.22
C GLY A 248 13.70 2.54 -29.60
N ALA A 249 12.76 2.12 -28.75
CA ALA A 249 12.97 0.95 -27.86
C ALA A 249 11.89 -0.14 -27.92
N ARG A 250 10.72 0.10 -28.53
CA ARG A 250 9.51 -0.78 -28.49
C ARG A 250 8.91 -1.06 -27.11
N GLU A 251 9.56 -0.66 -26.02
CA GLU A 251 8.97 -0.58 -24.69
C GLU A 251 7.73 0.34 -24.73
N VAL A 252 6.60 -0.10 -24.17
CA VAL A 252 5.40 0.74 -24.02
C VAL A 252 5.55 1.51 -22.72
N SER A 253 5.90 2.80 -22.82
CA SER A 253 6.31 3.59 -21.65
C SER A 253 6.29 5.11 -21.80
N VAL A 254 6.04 5.65 -23.00
CA VAL A 254 6.01 7.11 -23.22
C VAL A 254 4.59 7.61 -22.99
N PRO A 255 4.34 8.56 -22.05
CA PRO A 255 2.99 9.07 -21.82
C PRO A 255 2.39 9.74 -23.06
N ASP A 256 1.13 9.41 -23.36
CA ASP A 256 0.43 9.93 -24.55
C ASP A 256 0.10 11.43 -24.43
N ASN A 257 -0.17 11.88 -23.20
CA ASN A 257 -0.13 13.29 -22.83
C ASN A 257 1.04 13.54 -21.84
N PRO A 258 1.77 14.67 -21.93
CA PRO A 258 2.94 14.92 -21.09
C PRO A 258 2.65 15.00 -19.58
N VAL A 259 3.29 14.13 -18.81
CA VAL A 259 3.40 14.23 -17.35
C VAL A 259 4.52 15.22 -17.01
N THR A 260 4.16 16.34 -16.37
CA THR A 260 5.03 17.51 -16.18
C THR A 260 5.23 17.84 -14.70
N ILE A 261 6.46 18.18 -14.31
CA ILE A 261 6.78 18.77 -12.99
C ILE A 261 6.49 20.27 -13.05
N VAL A 262 5.53 20.72 -12.23
CA VAL A 262 5.07 22.12 -12.15
C VAL A 262 5.51 22.83 -10.87
N GLY A 263 6.05 22.11 -9.90
CA GLY A 263 6.65 22.65 -8.68
C GLY A 263 7.72 21.72 -8.11
N SER A 264 8.71 22.29 -7.42
CA SER A 264 9.79 21.59 -6.75
C SER A 264 10.25 22.40 -5.54
N THR A 265 10.13 21.86 -4.33
CA THR A 265 10.50 22.55 -3.08
C THR A 265 11.27 21.62 -2.14
N ILE A 266 12.19 22.19 -1.36
CA ILE A 266 12.92 21.49 -0.29
C ILE A 266 12.46 22.10 1.05
N THR A 267 12.06 21.26 2.01
CA THR A 267 11.71 21.68 3.38
C THR A 267 12.51 20.88 4.41
N ASP A 268 12.82 21.54 5.53
CA ASP A 268 13.47 20.91 6.68
C ASP A 268 12.49 20.13 7.58
N THR A 269 11.19 20.22 7.29
CA THR A 269 10.12 19.64 8.10
C THR A 269 9.05 18.93 7.26
N ASN A 270 8.48 17.88 7.85
CA ASN A 270 7.25 17.21 7.43
C ASN A 270 6.62 16.50 8.64
N PRO A 271 5.29 16.29 8.71
CA PRO A 271 4.69 15.42 9.71
C PRO A 271 5.07 13.94 9.57
N ASN A 272 5.45 13.49 8.37
CA ASN A 272 5.80 12.11 8.06
C ASN A 272 7.31 11.92 7.95
N GLY A 273 7.80 10.69 8.03
CA GLY A 273 9.22 10.36 7.89
C GLY A 273 9.45 8.99 7.26
N ALA A 274 10.69 8.52 7.24
CA ALA A 274 11.07 7.20 6.77
C ALA A 274 11.94 6.46 7.80
N LEU A 275 11.69 5.16 7.93
CA LEU A 275 12.45 4.20 8.72
C LEU A 275 13.22 3.28 7.78
N LEU A 276 14.53 3.21 7.97
CA LEU A 276 15.42 2.24 7.34
C LEU A 276 15.47 0.98 8.21
N ILE A 277 15.38 -0.19 7.59
CA ILE A 277 15.39 -1.50 8.23
C ILE A 277 16.49 -2.32 7.55
N ASP A 278 17.63 -2.45 8.23
CA ASP A 278 18.77 -3.24 7.77
C ASP A 278 18.60 -4.70 8.22
N THR A 279 18.43 -5.61 7.25
CA THR A 279 18.37 -7.06 7.50
C THR A 279 19.58 -7.80 6.92
N THR A 280 20.67 -7.11 6.58
CA THR A 280 21.87 -7.70 5.97
C THR A 280 22.50 -8.82 6.82
N ALA A 281 22.34 -8.75 8.14
CA ALA A 281 22.79 -9.76 9.10
C ALA A 281 21.74 -10.85 9.42
N ALA A 282 20.50 -10.71 8.94
CA ALA A 282 19.39 -11.61 9.27
C ALA A 282 19.19 -12.72 8.23
N GLY A 283 19.15 -13.96 8.69
CA GLY A 283 18.71 -15.10 7.87
C GLY A 283 17.18 -15.17 7.74
N PRO A 284 16.64 -15.96 6.79
CA PRO A 284 15.20 -16.17 6.64
C PRO A 284 14.55 -16.78 7.89
N GLY A 285 13.32 -16.36 8.20
CA GLY A 285 12.56 -16.81 9.37
C GLY A 285 12.97 -16.17 10.69
N GLN A 286 13.87 -15.18 10.68
CA GLN A 286 14.12 -14.32 11.83
C GLN A 286 13.00 -13.27 11.96
N THR A 287 12.82 -12.77 13.18
CA THR A 287 11.84 -11.72 13.49
C THR A 287 12.45 -10.69 14.43
N ALA A 288 11.92 -9.48 14.40
CA ALA A 288 12.19 -8.43 15.37
C ALA A 288 10.90 -7.72 15.76
N THR A 289 10.73 -7.36 17.03
CA THR A 289 9.77 -6.33 17.45
C THR A 289 10.44 -4.98 17.29
N ILE A 290 9.97 -4.19 16.33
CA ILE A 290 10.41 -2.81 16.14
C ILE A 290 9.47 -1.90 16.90
N THR A 291 10.03 -0.95 17.66
CA THR A 291 9.25 0.09 18.35
C THR A 291 9.65 1.46 17.83
N VAL A 292 8.68 2.22 17.33
CA VAL A 292 8.85 3.58 16.79
C VAL A 292 8.13 4.56 17.71
N THR A 293 8.79 5.65 18.05
CA THR A 293 8.24 6.76 18.83
C THR A 293 8.29 8.03 18.00
N ALA A 294 7.11 8.51 17.59
CA ALA A 294 6.94 9.86 17.06
C ALA A 294 6.89 10.87 18.22
N THR A 295 7.45 12.05 18.02
CA THR A 295 7.51 13.15 19.00
C THR A 295 7.15 14.47 18.31
N ASP A 296 6.29 15.28 18.94
CA ASP A 296 6.01 16.64 18.46
C ASP A 296 7.08 17.59 19.03
N PRO A 297 7.89 18.26 18.19
CA PRO A 297 8.96 19.13 18.66
C PRO A 297 8.44 20.43 19.31
N ALA A 298 7.15 20.77 19.21
CA ALA A 298 6.57 21.98 19.78
C ALA A 298 6.16 21.83 21.25
N ASP A 299 5.76 20.63 21.70
CA ASP A 299 5.32 20.39 23.09
C ASP A 299 5.93 19.16 23.78
N GLY A 300 6.65 18.29 23.04
CA GLY A 300 7.31 17.10 23.58
C GLY A 300 6.38 15.92 23.88
N THR A 301 5.12 15.97 23.45
CA THR A 301 4.24 14.78 23.46
C THR A 301 4.80 13.68 22.56
N THR A 302 4.40 12.42 22.80
CA THR A 302 4.88 11.26 22.05
C THR A 302 3.76 10.29 21.67
N ALA A 303 3.92 9.63 20.51
CA ALA A 303 3.06 8.56 20.04
C ALA A 303 3.90 7.33 19.67
N VAL A 304 3.66 6.22 20.38
CA VAL A 304 4.43 4.97 20.23
C VAL A 304 3.63 3.94 19.44
N ARG A 305 4.31 3.21 18.54
CA ARG A 305 3.83 1.98 17.90
C ARG A 305 4.89 0.91 18.00
N SER A 306 4.47 -0.34 18.13
CA SER A 306 5.33 -1.51 17.94
C SER A 306 4.72 -2.42 16.90
N PHE A 307 5.54 -2.94 16.00
CA PHE A 307 5.17 -3.86 14.93
C PHE A 307 6.29 -4.90 14.75
N ARG A 308 6.02 -6.01 14.07
CA ARG A 308 7.03 -7.04 13.80
C ARG A 308 7.62 -6.88 12.41
N VAL A 309 8.94 -6.87 12.32
CA VAL A 309 9.64 -7.22 11.08
C VAL A 309 9.83 -8.73 11.06
N MET A 310 9.51 -9.37 9.95
CA MET A 310 9.75 -10.79 9.69
C MET A 310 10.59 -10.91 8.43
N THR A 311 11.67 -11.70 8.45
CA THR A 311 12.41 -12.02 7.22
C THR A 311 11.73 -13.20 6.50
N PRO A 312 11.10 -13.00 5.33
CA PRO A 312 10.40 -14.07 4.66
C PRO A 312 11.40 -15.08 4.06
N GLY A 313 10.96 -16.33 3.91
CA GLY A 313 11.69 -17.37 3.21
C GLY A 313 11.07 -17.71 1.86
N VAL A 314 11.88 -18.21 0.93
CA VAL A 314 11.36 -18.80 -0.31
C VAL A 314 10.85 -20.20 0.02
N THR A 315 9.55 -20.35 0.29
CA THR A 315 8.98 -21.66 0.68
C THR A 315 8.82 -22.61 -0.51
N THR A 316 8.89 -22.07 -1.74
CA THR A 316 8.52 -22.71 -3.03
C THR A 316 7.05 -23.17 -3.13
N ALA A 317 6.26 -22.98 -2.07
CA ALA A 317 4.86 -23.35 -2.02
C ALA A 317 3.95 -22.27 -2.64
N VAL A 318 4.40 -21.02 -2.69
CA VAL A 318 3.63 -19.88 -3.21
C VAL A 318 4.19 -19.44 -4.56
N ARG A 319 3.29 -19.06 -5.48
CA ARG A 319 3.63 -18.43 -6.77
C ARG A 319 2.47 -17.54 -7.22
N GLN A 320 2.79 -16.45 -7.90
CA GLN A 320 1.80 -15.64 -8.61
C GLN A 320 1.86 -15.93 -10.11
N ILE A 321 0.71 -15.97 -10.78
CA ILE A 321 0.59 -16.09 -12.24
C ILE A 321 -0.44 -15.05 -12.67
N GLY A 322 0.05 -13.90 -13.17
CA GLY A 322 -0.80 -12.74 -13.45
C GLY A 322 -1.50 -12.22 -12.20
N ASP A 323 -2.82 -12.11 -12.26
CA ASP A 323 -3.73 -11.70 -11.19
C ASP A 323 -4.17 -12.85 -10.27
N VAL A 324 -3.54 -14.03 -10.37
CA VAL A 324 -3.87 -15.20 -9.55
C VAL A 324 -2.70 -15.60 -8.65
N LEU A 325 -2.91 -15.57 -7.33
CA LEU A 325 -1.97 -16.09 -6.33
C LEU A 325 -2.28 -17.56 -6.03
N ILE A 326 -1.27 -18.43 -6.11
CA ILE A 326 -1.44 -19.88 -5.90
C ILE A 326 -0.50 -20.37 -4.79
N ALA A 327 -1.09 -20.91 -3.72
CA ALA A 327 -0.39 -21.60 -2.64
C ALA A 327 -0.60 -23.13 -2.72
N THR A 328 0.46 -23.91 -2.53
CA THR A 328 0.49 -25.37 -2.65
C THR A 328 1.58 -25.91 -1.71
N PRO A 329 1.24 -26.54 -0.57
CA PRO A 329 2.22 -26.84 0.47
C PRO A 329 3.15 -27.99 0.04
N PRO A 330 4.32 -28.11 0.69
CA PRO A 330 5.30 -29.14 0.32
C PRO A 330 4.73 -30.56 0.41
N ALA A 331 5.25 -31.42 -0.47
CA ALA A 331 4.76 -32.78 -0.69
C ALA A 331 5.17 -33.76 0.44
N LEU A 332 4.60 -33.56 1.64
CA LEU A 332 4.76 -34.49 2.75
C LEU A 332 4.20 -35.87 2.39
N GLY A 333 5.06 -36.89 2.51
CA GLY A 333 4.77 -38.25 2.06
C GLY A 333 3.66 -38.93 2.89
N LYS A 334 2.76 -39.64 2.19
CA LYS A 334 1.53 -40.27 2.72
C LYS A 334 1.72 -41.28 3.87
N PHE A 335 2.96 -41.63 4.21
CA PHE A 335 3.34 -42.63 5.22
C PHE A 335 3.78 -42.02 6.55
N PHE A 336 4.08 -40.73 6.59
CA PHE A 336 4.38 -40.00 7.83
C PHE A 336 3.19 -39.10 8.17
N GLY A 337 2.84 -39.00 9.45
CA GLY A 337 1.68 -38.25 9.95
C GLY A 337 1.78 -36.73 9.87
N GLY A 338 2.61 -36.21 8.95
CA GLY A 338 2.88 -34.79 8.78
C GLY A 338 1.62 -33.97 8.61
N THR A 339 1.67 -32.75 9.12
CA THR A 339 0.61 -31.75 8.96
C THR A 339 1.20 -30.53 8.28
N ASN A 340 0.63 -30.14 7.14
CA ASN A 340 0.92 -28.85 6.54
C ASN A 340 0.00 -27.78 7.13
N THR A 341 0.51 -26.57 7.35
CA THR A 341 -0.32 -25.37 7.55
C THR A 341 -0.14 -24.42 6.36
N ILE A 342 -1.25 -23.81 5.92
CA ILE A 342 -1.25 -22.62 5.08
C ILE A 342 -2.19 -21.62 5.73
N GLU A 343 -1.69 -20.42 5.99
CA GLU A 343 -2.46 -19.30 6.53
C GLU A 343 -2.32 -18.13 5.54
N VAL A 344 -3.44 -17.70 4.97
CA VAL A 344 -3.52 -16.57 4.03
C VAL A 344 -4.19 -15.41 4.74
N ASN A 345 -3.46 -14.30 4.85
CA ASN A 345 -3.85 -13.11 5.58
C ASN A 345 -3.82 -11.90 4.62
N GLN A 346 -4.69 -10.93 4.86
CA GLN A 346 -4.64 -9.62 4.21
C GLN A 346 -4.18 -8.62 5.25
N VAL A 347 -3.12 -7.88 4.95
CA VAL A 347 -2.45 -6.97 5.88
C VAL A 347 -2.25 -5.60 5.25
N ALA A 348 -2.19 -4.56 6.07
CA ALA A 348 -1.85 -3.23 5.58
C ALA A 348 -0.41 -3.20 5.06
N ALA A 349 -0.23 -2.66 3.86
CA ALA A 349 1.06 -2.41 3.25
C ALA A 349 1.56 -1.01 3.63
N PRO A 350 2.88 -0.80 3.76
CA PRO A 350 3.43 0.47 4.25
C PRO A 350 3.46 1.54 3.15
N THR A 351 2.30 2.13 2.90
CA THR A 351 2.09 3.35 2.10
C THR A 351 1.29 4.34 2.95
N ILE A 352 1.17 5.60 2.51
CA ILE A 352 0.41 6.64 3.23
C ILE A 352 -0.63 7.25 2.28
N PRO A 353 -1.94 6.91 2.39
CA PRO A 353 -2.54 5.95 3.33
C PRO A 353 -2.15 4.49 3.03
N ALA A 354 -2.37 3.61 4.01
CA ALA A 354 -1.96 2.22 3.93
C ALA A 354 -2.83 1.41 2.94
N SER A 355 -2.20 0.94 1.87
CA SER A 355 -2.75 -0.03 0.93
C SER A 355 -2.79 -1.43 1.56
N GLN A 356 -3.10 -2.49 0.81
CA GLN A 356 -3.25 -3.84 1.36
C GLN A 356 -2.45 -4.86 0.55
N ASN A 357 -1.76 -5.78 1.23
CA ASN A 357 -1.04 -6.91 0.64
C ASN A 357 -1.62 -8.24 1.13
N ILE A 358 -1.45 -9.30 0.33
CA ILE A 358 -1.72 -10.68 0.74
C ILE A 358 -0.43 -11.33 1.22
N GLN A 359 -0.44 -11.80 2.46
CA GLN A 359 0.61 -12.62 3.05
C GLN A 359 0.20 -14.09 3.08
N VAL A 360 1.16 -14.98 2.81
CA VAL A 360 0.96 -16.42 2.91
C VAL A 360 2.04 -17.02 3.82
N VAL A 361 1.62 -17.61 4.93
CA VAL A 361 2.48 -18.34 5.86
C VAL A 361 2.29 -19.84 5.60
N VAL A 362 3.38 -20.55 5.30
CA VAL A 362 3.38 -22.00 5.03
C VAL A 362 4.24 -22.70 6.07
N ASN A 363 3.66 -23.64 6.81
CA ASN A 363 4.32 -24.39 7.88
C ASN A 363 5.00 -23.50 8.95
N GLY A 364 4.47 -22.29 9.17
CA GLY A 364 5.00 -21.28 10.11
C GLY A 364 6.03 -20.32 9.51
N MET A 365 6.45 -20.50 8.26
CA MET A 365 7.35 -19.60 7.54
C MET A 365 6.55 -18.67 6.62
N LEU A 366 6.75 -17.36 6.75
CA LEU A 366 6.18 -16.36 5.85
C LEU A 366 6.88 -16.44 4.48
N ASP A 367 6.12 -16.54 3.39
CA ASP A 367 6.69 -16.58 2.04
C ASP A 367 7.07 -15.17 1.52
N SER A 368 8.07 -15.10 0.65
CA SER A 368 8.50 -13.88 -0.03
C SER A 368 7.48 -13.31 -1.04
N THR A 369 6.52 -14.10 -1.49
CA THR A 369 5.54 -13.73 -2.52
C THR A 369 4.36 -12.98 -1.91
N GLN A 370 4.43 -11.65 -1.86
CA GLN A 370 3.44 -10.81 -1.17
C GLN A 370 2.87 -9.70 -2.07
N PRO A 371 1.97 -10.04 -3.03
CA PRO A 371 1.33 -9.08 -3.91
C PRO A 371 0.33 -8.18 -3.17
N SER A 372 0.00 -7.04 -3.78
CA SER A 372 -1.13 -6.24 -3.33
C SER A 372 -2.46 -6.99 -3.49
N ALA A 373 -3.38 -6.78 -2.55
CA ALA A 373 -4.72 -7.36 -2.61
C ALA A 373 -5.57 -6.79 -3.76
N SER A 374 -5.29 -5.57 -4.23
CA SER A 374 -6.00 -4.95 -5.37
C SER A 374 -5.54 -5.46 -6.73
N SER A 375 -4.35 -6.06 -6.84
CA SER A 375 -3.83 -6.64 -8.10
C SER A 375 -4.15 -8.12 -8.29
N LEU A 376 -4.97 -8.71 -7.40
CA LEU A 376 -5.42 -10.10 -7.49
C LEU A 376 -6.92 -10.20 -7.75
N SER A 377 -7.31 -10.99 -8.76
CA SER A 377 -8.71 -11.41 -8.95
C SER A 377 -9.04 -12.69 -8.19
N GLN A 378 -8.04 -13.54 -7.90
CA GLN A 378 -8.26 -14.83 -7.25
C GLN A 378 -7.06 -15.31 -6.42
N ILE A 379 -7.35 -15.95 -5.29
CA ILE A 379 -6.42 -16.77 -4.52
C ILE A 379 -6.81 -18.24 -4.67
N ILE A 380 -5.85 -19.11 -4.99
CA ILE A 380 -6.04 -20.56 -5.08
C ILE A 380 -5.13 -21.24 -4.06
N VAL A 381 -5.69 -22.03 -3.14
CA VAL A 381 -4.92 -22.84 -2.20
C VAL A 381 -5.19 -24.32 -2.44
N GLN A 382 -4.14 -25.12 -2.65
CA GLN A 382 -4.24 -26.53 -3.04
C GLN A 382 -3.66 -27.44 -1.96
N GLY A 383 -4.48 -28.26 -1.29
CA GLY A 383 -4.03 -29.26 -0.32
C GLY A 383 -3.23 -30.41 -0.92
N SER A 384 -2.45 -31.09 -0.07
CA SER A 384 -1.50 -32.14 -0.41
C SER A 384 -2.11 -33.55 -0.31
N LYS A 385 -1.29 -34.56 0.01
CA LYS A 385 -1.72 -35.94 0.36
C LYS A 385 -1.58 -36.23 1.86
N ALA A 386 -1.06 -35.28 2.63
CA ALA A 386 -0.87 -35.34 4.07
C ALA A 386 -2.11 -34.81 4.81
N ASN A 387 -1.97 -34.40 6.07
CA ASN A 387 -3.02 -33.66 6.78
C ASN A 387 -2.85 -32.16 6.51
N ASP A 388 -3.79 -31.50 5.83
CA ASP A 388 -3.67 -30.07 5.51
C ASP A 388 -4.58 -29.21 6.41
N LYS A 389 -4.01 -28.21 7.07
CA LYS A 389 -4.73 -27.14 7.78
C LYS A 389 -4.61 -25.86 6.96
N ILE A 390 -5.64 -25.53 6.19
CA ILE A 390 -5.69 -24.34 5.36
C ILE A 390 -6.65 -23.33 5.99
N THR A 391 -6.16 -22.11 6.20
CA THR A 391 -6.93 -20.96 6.69
C THR A 391 -6.76 -19.80 5.73
N VAL A 392 -7.88 -19.21 5.31
CA VAL A 392 -7.92 -17.86 4.74
C VAL A 392 -8.61 -16.98 5.79
N SER A 393 -8.01 -15.86 6.19
CA SER A 393 -8.58 -14.99 7.24
C SER A 393 -9.86 -14.30 6.77
N ASN A 394 -10.71 -13.88 7.72
CA ASN A 394 -11.92 -13.11 7.40
C ASN A 394 -11.57 -11.72 6.80
N ASP A 395 -10.38 -11.20 7.05
CA ASP A 395 -9.87 -9.94 6.48
C ASP A 395 -9.53 -10.07 4.98
N VAL A 396 -9.33 -11.30 4.47
CA VAL A 396 -9.05 -11.54 3.05
C VAL A 396 -10.33 -11.42 2.24
N LEU A 397 -10.45 -10.32 1.50
CA LEU A 397 -11.62 -10.04 0.65
C LEU A 397 -11.46 -10.56 -0.78
N VAL A 398 -10.23 -10.86 -1.21
CA VAL A 398 -9.93 -11.43 -2.54
C VAL A 398 -10.62 -12.80 -2.70
N PRO A 399 -11.31 -13.07 -3.83
CA PRO A 399 -12.00 -14.34 -4.07
C PRO A 399 -11.11 -15.58 -3.91
N ALA A 400 -11.51 -16.51 -3.04
CA ALA A 400 -10.70 -17.68 -2.69
C ALA A 400 -11.27 -18.99 -3.29
N THR A 401 -10.39 -19.87 -3.77
CA THR A 401 -10.72 -21.26 -4.11
C THR A 401 -9.75 -22.20 -3.40
N ILE A 402 -10.30 -23.00 -2.49
CA ILE A 402 -9.49 -23.79 -1.54
C ILE A 402 -9.79 -25.27 -1.75
N ASP A 403 -8.83 -26.03 -2.26
CA ASP A 403 -8.89 -27.49 -2.29
C ASP A 403 -8.32 -28.06 -0.98
N GLY A 404 -9.15 -28.78 -0.24
CA GLY A 404 -8.76 -29.50 0.96
C GLY A 404 -7.92 -30.75 0.70
N GLY A 405 -7.55 -31.08 -0.55
CA GLY A 405 -6.48 -32.01 -0.87
C GLY A 405 -6.88 -33.46 -1.19
N GLN A 406 -5.85 -34.28 -1.41
CA GLN A 406 -5.89 -35.65 -1.94
C GLN A 406 -5.72 -36.77 -0.88
N GLY A 407 -5.59 -36.43 0.42
CA GLY A 407 -5.33 -37.41 1.49
C GLY A 407 -5.74 -36.94 2.89
N GLY A 408 -5.17 -37.57 3.93
CA GLY A 408 -5.20 -37.14 5.33
C GLY A 408 -6.55 -36.82 6.02
N ARG A 409 -6.42 -36.03 7.09
CA ARG A 409 -7.48 -35.40 7.90
C ARG A 409 -7.31 -33.89 7.85
N ASN A 410 -8.13 -33.22 7.07
CA ASN A 410 -7.85 -31.85 6.65
C ASN A 410 -8.89 -30.89 7.24
N VAL A 411 -8.46 -29.65 7.48
CA VAL A 411 -9.32 -28.55 7.93
C VAL A 411 -9.13 -27.40 6.96
N VAL A 412 -10.22 -26.97 6.33
CA VAL A 412 -10.24 -25.80 5.44
C VAL A 412 -11.13 -24.75 6.08
N ARG A 413 -10.63 -23.53 6.24
CA ARG A 413 -11.38 -22.34 6.62
C ARG A 413 -11.34 -21.34 5.47
N ALA A 414 -12.51 -20.90 5.03
CA ALA A 414 -12.68 -19.77 4.13
C ALA A 414 -12.63 -18.43 4.89
N GLY A 415 -12.51 -17.33 4.14
CA GLY A 415 -12.38 -15.94 4.65
C GLY A 415 -13.61 -15.04 4.40
N GLY A 416 -13.37 -13.74 4.29
CA GLY A 416 -14.40 -12.69 4.11
C GLY A 416 -14.79 -12.40 2.66
N GLY A 417 -13.90 -12.73 1.71
CA GLY A 417 -14.21 -12.74 0.28
C GLY A 417 -15.17 -13.85 -0.12
N TYR A 418 -15.59 -13.85 -1.39
CA TYR A 418 -16.29 -15.01 -1.95
C TYR A 418 -15.37 -16.23 -1.92
N ALA A 419 -15.83 -17.34 -1.35
CA ALA A 419 -14.99 -18.52 -1.13
C ALA A 419 -15.64 -19.81 -1.62
N LEU A 420 -14.89 -20.59 -2.41
CA LEU A 420 -15.24 -21.94 -2.85
C LEU A 420 -14.30 -22.95 -2.19
N ALA A 421 -14.78 -23.65 -1.16
CA ALA A 421 -14.01 -24.64 -0.40
C ALA A 421 -14.39 -26.07 -0.80
N HIS A 422 -13.39 -26.89 -1.14
CA HIS A 422 -13.54 -28.26 -1.61
C HIS A 422 -12.96 -29.28 -0.63
N GLY A 423 -13.62 -30.44 -0.48
CA GLY A 423 -13.18 -31.58 0.33
C GLY A 423 -13.26 -32.89 -0.46
N TRP A 424 -12.33 -33.07 -1.39
CA TRP A 424 -12.39 -34.16 -2.39
C TRP A 424 -11.89 -35.51 -1.92
N PHE A 425 -10.93 -35.60 -1.00
CA PHE A 425 -10.36 -36.87 -0.54
C PHE A 425 -10.03 -36.84 0.96
N GLY A 426 -9.61 -37.98 1.52
CA GLY A 426 -9.32 -38.11 2.95
C GLY A 426 -10.55 -38.07 3.85
N GLN A 427 -10.45 -37.26 4.90
CA GLN A 427 -11.53 -36.81 5.79
C GLN A 427 -11.39 -35.28 5.94
N THR A 428 -12.35 -34.49 5.45
CA THR A 428 -12.24 -33.02 5.43
C THR A 428 -13.23 -32.36 6.38
N THR A 429 -12.81 -31.35 7.14
CA THR A 429 -13.72 -30.39 7.80
C THR A 429 -13.67 -29.09 7.02
N LEU A 430 -14.77 -28.73 6.35
CA LEU A 430 -14.94 -27.45 5.67
C LEU A 430 -15.63 -26.47 6.63
N VAL A 431 -15.01 -25.33 6.86
CA VAL A 431 -15.48 -24.27 7.75
C VAL A 431 -15.74 -23.02 6.91
N ALA A 432 -16.93 -22.47 7.03
CA ALA A 432 -17.29 -21.20 6.42
C ALA A 432 -16.55 -20.02 7.09
N GLY A 433 -16.08 -19.07 6.29
CA GLY A 433 -15.65 -17.75 6.76
C GLY A 433 -16.82 -16.79 6.89
N GLU A 434 -16.58 -15.53 7.18
CA GLU A 434 -17.63 -14.50 7.23
C GLU A 434 -18.19 -14.14 5.83
N GLY A 435 -17.43 -14.40 4.76
CA GLY A 435 -17.77 -14.06 3.38
C GLY A 435 -18.78 -14.99 2.68
N PRO A 436 -19.17 -14.71 1.42
CA PRO A 436 -20.08 -15.57 0.67
C PRO A 436 -19.46 -16.95 0.35
N ASN A 437 -19.81 -17.97 1.13
CA ASN A 437 -19.21 -19.31 1.06
C ASN A 437 -20.00 -20.30 0.18
N ARG A 438 -19.25 -21.19 -0.49
CA ARG A 438 -19.74 -22.42 -1.11
C ARG A 438 -18.87 -23.59 -0.67
N LEU A 439 -19.46 -24.61 -0.04
CA LEU A 439 -18.71 -25.74 0.55
C LEU A 439 -19.06 -27.04 -0.18
N ALA A 440 -18.15 -27.66 -0.94
CA ALA A 440 -18.41 -28.92 -1.63
C ALA A 440 -17.50 -30.05 -1.14
N GLY A 441 -18.03 -31.24 -0.86
CA GLY A 441 -17.19 -32.36 -0.42
C GLY A 441 -17.84 -33.73 -0.54
N ARG A 442 -17.08 -34.78 -0.20
CA ARG A 442 -17.56 -36.15 -0.41
C ARG A 442 -18.51 -36.65 0.67
N ALA A 443 -19.63 -37.22 0.24
CA ALA A 443 -20.64 -37.84 1.10
C ALA A 443 -20.00 -38.85 2.08
N GLY A 444 -20.29 -38.68 3.38
CA GLY A 444 -19.73 -39.51 4.46
C GLY A 444 -18.24 -39.26 4.79
N ARG A 445 -17.56 -38.36 4.08
CA ARG A 445 -16.13 -38.01 4.31
C ARG A 445 -15.87 -36.54 4.58
N VAL A 446 -16.84 -35.67 4.29
CA VAL A 446 -16.80 -34.24 4.66
C VAL A 446 -17.65 -33.97 5.90
N ARG A 447 -17.18 -33.06 6.75
CA ARG A 447 -17.94 -32.37 7.80
C ARG A 447 -18.05 -30.91 7.44
N PHE A 448 -19.24 -30.32 7.53
CA PHE A 448 -19.44 -28.89 7.33
C PHE A 448 -19.60 -28.18 8.67
N ARG A 449 -18.91 -27.06 8.84
CA ARG A 449 -19.20 -26.00 9.83
C ARG A 449 -19.64 -24.77 9.04
N ALA A 450 -20.90 -24.81 8.60
CA ALA A 450 -21.53 -23.73 7.86
C ALA A 450 -22.07 -22.65 8.81
N ASN A 451 -22.29 -21.46 8.27
CA ASN A 451 -22.90 -20.29 8.90
C ASN A 451 -23.91 -19.64 7.93
N GLU A 452 -24.49 -18.50 8.32
CA GLU A 452 -25.46 -17.77 7.48
C GLU A 452 -24.89 -17.32 6.13
N SER A 453 -23.60 -16.98 6.06
CA SER A 453 -22.89 -16.64 4.82
C SER A 453 -22.69 -17.83 3.87
N THR A 454 -23.14 -19.05 4.23
CA THR A 454 -23.03 -20.26 3.41
C THR A 454 -24.17 -20.37 2.39
N ALA A 455 -23.95 -19.77 1.21
CA ALA A 455 -24.90 -19.73 0.10
C ALA A 455 -25.37 -21.11 -0.39
N TRP A 456 -24.47 -22.12 -0.36
CA TRP A 456 -24.82 -23.54 -0.39
C TRP A 456 -23.70 -24.43 0.12
N ALA A 457 -24.07 -25.63 0.58
CA ALA A 457 -23.15 -26.76 0.77
C ALA A 457 -23.56 -27.95 -0.12
N PHE A 458 -22.62 -28.75 -0.60
CA PHE A 458 -22.86 -29.93 -1.44
C PHE A 458 -22.12 -31.15 -0.90
N ALA A 459 -22.86 -32.22 -0.59
CA ALA A 459 -22.31 -33.51 -0.21
C ALA A 459 -22.62 -34.55 -1.30
N GLY A 460 -21.59 -35.10 -1.96
CA GLY A 460 -21.82 -36.04 -3.06
C GLY A 460 -20.66 -36.98 -3.36
N ASN A 461 -20.80 -37.74 -4.44
CA ASN A 461 -19.70 -38.39 -5.12
C ASN A 461 -19.53 -37.70 -6.47
N ALA A 462 -18.42 -36.98 -6.63
CA ALA A 462 -17.84 -36.79 -7.95
C ALA A 462 -17.52 -38.19 -8.50
N ARG A 463 -18.12 -38.52 -9.65
CA ARG A 463 -17.78 -39.70 -10.42
C ARG A 463 -16.75 -39.27 -11.48
N GLY A 464 -15.82 -40.16 -11.82
CA GLY A 464 -14.83 -39.89 -12.86
C GLY A 464 -15.44 -39.98 -14.27
N ARG A 465 -14.58 -40.24 -15.26
CA ARG A 465 -15.06 -40.72 -16.56
C ARG A 465 -15.39 -42.21 -16.47
N ALA A 466 -16.40 -42.65 -17.21
CA ALA A 466 -16.63 -44.06 -17.49
C ALA A 466 -15.54 -44.60 -18.42
N THR A 467 -15.47 -45.92 -18.59
CA THR A 467 -14.46 -46.61 -19.42
C THR A 467 -14.50 -46.18 -20.90
N ASN A 468 -15.62 -45.64 -21.37
CA ASN A 468 -15.79 -45.05 -22.70
C ASN A 468 -15.41 -43.55 -22.79
N GLY A 469 -14.78 -42.99 -21.75
CA GLY A 469 -14.36 -41.58 -21.69
C GLY A 469 -15.46 -40.58 -21.33
N GLN A 470 -16.73 -40.97 -21.22
CA GLN A 470 -17.84 -40.06 -20.87
C GLN A 470 -17.77 -39.64 -19.41
N THR A 471 -17.92 -38.35 -19.11
CA THR A 471 -18.05 -37.84 -17.74
C THR A 471 -19.32 -38.39 -17.07
N LEU A 472 -19.16 -39.17 -16.00
CA LEU A 472 -20.31 -39.68 -15.25
C LEU A 472 -20.97 -38.55 -14.46
N LYS A 473 -22.31 -38.48 -14.51
CA LYS A 473 -23.07 -37.50 -13.72
C LYS A 473 -22.73 -37.61 -12.22
N PRO A 474 -22.36 -36.51 -11.55
CA PRO A 474 -22.12 -36.52 -10.12
C PRO A 474 -23.45 -36.76 -9.38
N THR A 475 -23.38 -37.42 -8.22
CA THR A 475 -24.57 -37.70 -7.39
C THR A 475 -24.39 -37.18 -6.00
N GLY A 476 -25.39 -36.49 -5.45
CA GLY A 476 -25.26 -35.88 -4.13
C GLY A 476 -26.48 -35.06 -3.72
N THR A 477 -26.31 -34.27 -2.67
CA THR A 477 -27.33 -33.40 -2.10
C THR A 477 -26.75 -32.01 -1.93
N TYR A 478 -27.45 -31.00 -2.45
CA TYR A 478 -27.25 -29.60 -2.09
C TYR A 478 -28.06 -29.26 -0.83
N TYR A 479 -27.46 -28.45 0.02
CA TYR A 479 -28.00 -27.94 1.26
C TYR A 479 -27.92 -26.41 1.27
N ARG A 480 -28.86 -25.75 1.95
CA ARG A 480 -28.78 -24.34 2.33
C ARG A 480 -28.68 -24.21 3.85
N PHE A 481 -28.04 -23.16 4.32
CA PHE A 481 -28.08 -22.81 5.73
C PHE A 481 -29.40 -22.08 6.03
N LEU A 482 -30.18 -22.60 6.99
CA LEU A 482 -31.46 -22.06 7.43
C LEU A 482 -31.60 -22.37 8.92
N ASN A 483 -32.15 -21.46 9.73
CA ASN A 483 -32.47 -21.68 11.15
C ASN A 483 -31.29 -22.30 11.95
N ASN A 484 -30.07 -21.80 11.72
CA ASN A 484 -28.81 -22.27 12.31
C ASN A 484 -28.40 -23.73 11.97
N HIS A 485 -28.87 -24.31 10.86
CA HIS A 485 -28.46 -25.64 10.40
C HIS A 485 -28.50 -25.81 8.87
N LEU A 486 -27.91 -26.89 8.36
CA LEU A 486 -27.94 -27.23 6.93
C LEU A 486 -29.15 -28.08 6.55
N VAL A 487 -30.08 -27.49 5.79
CA VAL A 487 -31.29 -28.14 5.28
C VAL A 487 -31.07 -28.64 3.84
N PRO A 488 -31.36 -29.90 3.50
CA PRO A 488 -31.24 -30.40 2.14
C PRO A 488 -32.32 -29.79 1.22
N VAL A 489 -31.92 -29.23 0.07
CA VAL A 489 -32.81 -28.52 -0.86
C VAL A 489 -32.92 -29.17 -2.25
N LEU A 490 -31.90 -29.91 -2.70
CA LEU A 490 -31.91 -30.59 -4.00
C LEU A 490 -31.06 -31.87 -3.95
N LYS A 491 -31.61 -33.00 -4.40
CA LYS A 491 -30.88 -34.29 -4.46
C LYS A 491 -30.65 -34.71 -5.91
N VAL A 492 -29.40 -34.60 -6.35
CA VAL A 492 -28.94 -35.02 -7.69
C VAL A 492 -28.76 -36.53 -7.72
N ARG A 493 -29.54 -37.20 -8.57
CA ARG A 493 -29.45 -38.63 -8.90
C ARG A 493 -28.72 -38.79 -10.25
N SER A 494 -28.08 -39.93 -10.47
CA SER A 494 -27.33 -40.24 -11.71
C SER A 494 -28.25 -40.66 -12.84
#